data_AF-A0A3M1AHM0-F1
#
_entry.id   AF-A0A3M1AHM0-F1
#
_cell.length_a   1.000
_cell.length_b   1.000
_cell.length_c   1.000
_cell.angle_alpha   90.00
_cell.angle_beta   90.00
_cell.angle_gamma   90.00
#
_symmetry.space_group_name_H-M   'P 1'
#
loop_
_entity.id
_entity.type
_entity.pdbx_description
1 polymer ?
#
loop_
_entity_poly.entity_id
_entity_poly.type
_entity_poly.pdbx_seq_one_letter_code
_entity_poly.pdbx_strand_id
1 'polypeptide(L)'
;MNANTARLEELKASAKDQAAQIDALKKALDEAQSKARAAAASGGGGVSPYGEPAPDPAGKLGLGRDALPEEVAAWDGDVFPDGRGLPEGSGDVATGEELFLDRCATCHGDFGEGSGRWPVLAGGLDSLTDEDPVKTVGSYWPYLSTAYDYIHRSMPFGAAQTLSDDEAYAILAYILYSNDLVDEDFVLSKDNFLSVAMPNADGFIVDDRPETEYKKWRTEPCMTNCKDEVHITMHARVLDVTPDDGTGGDHASAAPAGGETQMASATETPAAAPASAPAIDPELAKKGEKVFKKCKACH
;
A
#
# COMPACT_ATOMS: atom_id res chain seq x y z
N MET A 1 -9.84 -65.83 27.70
CA MET A 1 -9.69 -65.15 26.39
C MET A 1 -8.71 -64.00 26.57
N ASN A 2 -7.66 -63.93 25.75
CA ASN A 2 -6.51 -63.05 25.98
C ASN A 2 -6.84 -61.60 25.59
N ALA A 3 -6.41 -60.61 26.38
CA ALA A 3 -6.70 -59.19 26.17
C ALA A 3 -6.28 -58.67 24.78
N ASN A 4 -5.25 -59.27 24.18
CA ASN A 4 -4.80 -58.96 22.82
C ASN A 4 -5.81 -59.38 21.74
N THR A 5 -6.62 -60.41 21.97
CA THR A 5 -7.65 -60.86 21.03
C THR A 5 -8.82 -59.89 21.00
N ALA A 6 -9.21 -59.33 22.16
CA ALA A 6 -10.29 -58.34 22.24
C ALA A 6 -9.91 -57.03 21.52
N ARG A 7 -8.68 -56.54 21.73
CA ARG A 7 -8.16 -55.34 21.05
C ARG A 7 -8.04 -55.51 19.53
N LEU A 8 -7.74 -56.72 19.06
CA LEU A 8 -7.67 -57.02 17.63
C LEU A 8 -9.06 -56.96 16.98
N GLU A 9 -10.09 -57.47 17.66
CA GLU A 9 -11.47 -57.42 17.15
C GLU A 9 -12.03 -55.99 17.16
N GLU A 10 -11.67 -55.17 18.15
CA GLU A 10 -12.04 -53.74 18.21
C GLU A 10 -11.39 -52.95 17.07
N LEU A 11 -10.12 -53.18 16.77
CA LEU A 11 -9.43 -52.54 15.65
C LEU A 11 -10.01 -52.96 14.30
N LYS A 12 -10.40 -54.23 14.13
CA LYS A 12 -11.08 -54.70 12.91
C LYS A 12 -12.45 -54.05 12.74
N ALA A 13 -13.20 -53.88 13.82
CA ALA A 13 -14.48 -53.18 13.80
C ALA A 13 -14.30 -51.71 13.40
N SER A 14 -13.34 -51.01 14.02
CA SER A 14 -13.03 -49.62 13.69
C SER A 14 -12.58 -49.44 12.23
N ALA A 15 -11.71 -50.32 11.72
CA ALA A 15 -11.29 -50.28 10.32
C ALA A 15 -12.45 -50.52 9.34
N LYS A 16 -13.42 -51.37 9.71
CA LYS A 16 -14.63 -51.62 8.93
C LYS A 16 -15.55 -50.40 8.90
N ASP A 17 -15.69 -49.71 10.04
CA ASP A 17 -16.48 -48.49 10.13
C ASP A 17 -15.85 -47.33 9.34
N GLN A 18 -14.52 -47.20 9.40
CA GLN A 18 -13.77 -46.25 8.58
C GLN A 18 -13.90 -46.53 7.08
N ALA A 19 -13.84 -47.80 6.67
CA ALA A 19 -14.06 -48.18 5.28
C ALA A 19 -15.48 -47.82 4.80
N ALA A 20 -16.50 -48.05 5.63
CA ALA A 20 -17.87 -47.67 5.33
C ALA A 20 -18.06 -46.14 5.23
N GLN A 21 -17.37 -45.36 6.07
CA GLN A 21 -17.37 -43.90 5.97
C GLN A 21 -16.68 -43.40 4.69
N ILE A 22 -15.57 -44.00 4.31
CA ILE A 22 -14.86 -43.65 3.06
C ILE A 22 -15.74 -43.94 1.84
N ASP A 23 -16.45 -45.07 1.82
CA ASP A 23 -17.34 -45.40 0.71
C ASP A 23 -18.56 -44.47 0.65
N ALA A 24 -19.10 -44.05 1.81
CA ALA A 24 -20.16 -43.05 1.87
C ALA A 24 -19.69 -41.68 1.36
N LEU A 25 -18.47 -41.25 1.72
CA LEU A 25 -17.88 -39.99 1.26
C LEU A 25 -17.58 -40.03 -0.25
N LYS A 26 -17.08 -41.14 -0.79
CA LYS A 26 -16.88 -41.32 -2.23
C LYS A 26 -18.19 -41.21 -3.00
N LYS A 27 -19.25 -41.85 -2.51
CA LYS A 27 -20.58 -41.75 -3.13
C LYS A 27 -21.12 -40.32 -3.10
N ALA A 28 -20.92 -39.61 -1.98
CA ALA A 28 -21.31 -38.19 -1.87
C ALA A 28 -20.50 -37.30 -2.83
N LEU A 29 -19.20 -37.58 -3.01
CA LEU A 29 -18.35 -36.89 -3.97
C LEU A 29 -18.78 -37.15 -5.42
N ASP A 30 -19.09 -38.39 -5.78
CA ASP A 30 -19.59 -38.75 -7.12
C ASP A 30 -20.96 -38.11 -7.41
N GLU A 31 -21.85 -38.02 -6.42
CA GLU A 31 -23.12 -37.31 -6.53
C GLU A 31 -22.92 -35.79 -6.67
N ALA A 32 -21.96 -35.21 -5.96
CA ALA A 32 -21.62 -33.79 -6.09
C ALA A 32 -20.99 -33.48 -7.46
N GLN A 33 -20.07 -34.31 -7.93
CA GLN A 33 -19.43 -34.15 -9.24
C GLN A 33 -20.41 -34.36 -10.40
N SER A 34 -21.33 -35.32 -10.28
CA SER A 34 -22.37 -35.53 -11.31
C SER A 34 -23.37 -34.38 -11.37
N LYS A 35 -23.76 -33.79 -10.22
CA LYS A 35 -24.56 -32.56 -10.18
C LYS A 35 -23.82 -31.37 -10.80
N ALA A 36 -22.53 -31.20 -10.50
CA ALA A 36 -21.72 -30.14 -11.10
C ALA A 36 -21.60 -30.30 -12.63
N ARG A 37 -21.41 -31.53 -13.12
CA ARG A 37 -21.38 -31.82 -14.56
C ARG A 37 -22.74 -31.63 -15.23
N ALA A 38 -23.84 -31.98 -14.56
CA ALA A 38 -25.19 -31.76 -15.08
C ALA A 38 -25.52 -30.26 -15.17
N ALA A 39 -25.11 -29.46 -14.17
CA ALA A 39 -25.23 -28.00 -14.21
C ALA A 39 -24.43 -27.39 -15.38
N ALA A 40 -23.22 -27.89 -15.63
CA ALA A 40 -22.41 -27.49 -16.78
C ALA A 40 -23.00 -27.92 -18.13
N ALA A 41 -23.72 -29.05 -18.19
CA ALA A 41 -24.35 -29.54 -19.42
C ALA A 41 -25.69 -28.86 -19.74
N SER A 42 -26.40 -28.31 -18.76
CA SER A 42 -27.64 -27.55 -18.97
C SER A 42 -27.41 -26.11 -19.47
N GLY A 43 -26.18 -25.58 -19.39
CA GLY A 43 -25.78 -24.27 -19.93
C GLY A 43 -25.49 -24.27 -21.43
N GLY A 44 -26.30 -24.99 -22.22
CA GLY A 44 -26.11 -25.15 -23.66
C GLY A 44 -26.74 -24.02 -24.47
N GLY A 45 -26.01 -22.94 -24.72
CA GLY A 45 -26.36 -22.00 -25.80
C GLY A 45 -25.71 -20.61 -25.71
N GLY A 46 -24.56 -20.43 -26.36
CA GLY A 46 -24.04 -19.11 -26.74
C GLY A 46 -22.96 -18.57 -25.81
N VAL A 47 -21.70 -18.72 -26.22
CA VAL A 47 -20.55 -18.07 -25.60
C VAL A 47 -20.70 -16.55 -25.77
N SER A 48 -21.12 -15.87 -24.71
CA SER A 48 -20.93 -14.43 -24.54
C SER A 48 -19.87 -14.24 -23.46
N PRO A 49 -18.73 -13.56 -23.73
CA PRO A 49 -17.64 -13.38 -22.75
C PRO A 49 -17.97 -12.35 -21.66
N TYR A 50 -19.20 -11.85 -21.60
CA TYR A 50 -19.68 -10.94 -20.57
C TYR A 50 -20.79 -11.66 -19.81
N GLY A 51 -20.49 -11.99 -18.56
CA GLY A 51 -21.20 -12.98 -17.74
C GLY A 51 -22.72 -12.86 -17.72
N GLU A 52 -23.37 -14.01 -17.59
CA GLU A 52 -24.78 -14.06 -17.24
C GLU A 52 -25.01 -13.28 -15.93
N PRO A 53 -26.11 -12.50 -15.84
CA PRO A 53 -26.44 -11.79 -14.62
C PRO A 53 -26.61 -12.78 -13.46
N ALA A 54 -26.18 -12.38 -12.25
CA ALA A 54 -26.38 -13.21 -11.06
C ALA A 54 -27.88 -13.56 -10.88
N PRO A 55 -28.21 -14.82 -10.53
CA PRO A 55 -29.58 -15.16 -10.13
C PRO A 55 -29.97 -14.33 -8.91
N ASP A 56 -31.06 -13.56 -9.00
CA ASP A 56 -31.57 -12.67 -7.95
C ASP A 56 -32.07 -13.46 -6.72
N PRO A 57 -31.33 -13.45 -5.59
CA PRO A 57 -31.83 -13.99 -4.36
C PRO A 57 -32.38 -12.81 -3.54
N ALA A 58 -33.69 -12.62 -3.62
CA ALA A 58 -34.50 -11.87 -2.65
C ALA A 58 -34.27 -10.34 -2.55
N GLY A 59 -34.71 -9.59 -3.56
CA GLY A 59 -35.06 -8.16 -3.41
C GLY A 59 -33.88 -7.19 -3.48
N LYS A 60 -32.78 -7.62 -4.08
CA LYS A 60 -31.65 -6.74 -4.43
C LYS A 60 -31.89 -6.11 -5.81
N LEU A 61 -31.14 -5.06 -6.14
CA LEU A 61 -31.27 -4.34 -7.42
C LEU A 61 -30.92 -5.18 -8.68
N GLY A 62 -30.49 -6.44 -8.52
CA GLY A 62 -30.12 -7.32 -9.63
C GLY A 62 -28.90 -6.85 -10.44
N LEU A 63 -28.00 -6.07 -9.84
CA LEU A 63 -26.79 -5.56 -10.49
C LEU A 63 -25.58 -6.43 -10.16
N GLY A 64 -24.75 -6.68 -11.19
CA GLY A 64 -23.51 -7.44 -11.07
C GLY A 64 -23.67 -8.95 -11.23
N ARG A 65 -22.60 -9.67 -10.93
CA ARG A 65 -22.56 -11.13 -10.82
C ARG A 65 -21.71 -11.53 -9.62
N ASP A 66 -21.82 -12.78 -9.21
CA ASP A 66 -20.91 -13.32 -8.20
C ASP A 66 -19.46 -13.28 -8.73
N ALA A 67 -18.54 -12.86 -7.87
CA ALA A 67 -17.11 -12.90 -8.17
C ALA A 67 -16.65 -14.36 -8.19
N LEU A 68 -15.86 -14.71 -9.21
CA LEU A 68 -15.25 -16.03 -9.27
C LEU A 68 -14.16 -16.12 -8.20
N PRO A 69 -13.91 -17.31 -7.61
CA PRO A 69 -12.84 -17.49 -6.63
C PRO A 69 -11.47 -17.01 -7.13
N GLU A 70 -11.18 -17.20 -8.42
CA GLU A 70 -9.92 -16.78 -9.05
C GLU A 70 -9.80 -15.26 -9.15
N GLU A 71 -10.91 -14.54 -9.30
CA GLU A 71 -10.92 -13.07 -9.35
C GLU A 71 -10.68 -12.47 -7.97
N VAL A 72 -11.30 -13.07 -6.95
CA VAL A 72 -11.05 -12.71 -5.56
C VAL A 72 -9.59 -12.97 -5.22
N ALA A 73 -9.06 -14.16 -5.52
CA ALA A 73 -7.66 -14.50 -5.25
C ALA A 73 -6.65 -13.60 -5.98
N ALA A 74 -7.00 -13.09 -7.17
CA ALA A 74 -6.13 -12.17 -7.91
C ALA A 74 -6.11 -10.75 -7.34
N TRP A 75 -7.13 -10.34 -6.57
CA TRP A 75 -7.29 -8.97 -6.08
C TRP A 75 -7.11 -8.86 -4.57
N ASP A 76 -7.56 -9.86 -3.83
CA ASP A 76 -7.47 -9.98 -2.37
C ASP A 76 -6.13 -10.63 -1.99
N GLY A 77 -5.11 -9.79 -1.87
CA GLY A 77 -3.78 -10.15 -1.36
C GLY A 77 -3.44 -9.43 -0.06
N ASP A 78 -4.46 -8.94 0.65
CA ASP A 78 -4.27 -8.13 1.86
C ASP A 78 -3.69 -9.01 2.98
N VAL A 79 -2.66 -8.52 3.69
CA VAL A 79 -2.07 -9.22 4.84
C VAL A 79 -2.33 -8.46 6.13
N PHE A 80 -3.12 -9.07 7.00
CA PHE A 80 -3.51 -8.48 8.28
C PHE A 80 -2.43 -8.67 9.36
N PRO A 81 -2.40 -7.81 10.39
CA PRO A 81 -1.43 -7.93 11.50
C PRO A 81 -1.47 -9.25 12.27
N ASP A 82 -2.58 -9.98 12.20
CA ASP A 82 -2.75 -11.31 12.81
C ASP A 82 -2.34 -12.47 11.88
N GLY A 83 -1.73 -12.16 10.72
CA GLY A 83 -1.23 -13.13 9.76
C GLY A 83 -2.27 -13.69 8.79
N ARG A 84 -3.55 -13.28 8.89
CA ARG A 84 -4.54 -13.61 7.85
C ARG A 84 -4.10 -13.01 6.52
N GLY A 85 -4.18 -13.82 5.46
CA GLY A 85 -3.74 -13.43 4.12
C GLY A 85 -2.29 -13.79 3.79
N LEU A 86 -1.49 -14.26 4.76
CA LEU A 86 -0.11 -14.68 4.48
C LEU A 86 -0.09 -15.88 3.50
N PRO A 87 0.59 -15.74 2.34
CA PRO A 87 0.78 -16.84 1.41
C PRO A 87 1.83 -17.83 1.95
N GLU A 88 1.78 -19.06 1.45
CA GLU A 88 2.83 -20.05 1.70
C GLU A 88 4.14 -19.57 1.08
N GLY A 89 5.24 -19.64 1.83
CA GLY A 89 6.55 -19.23 1.33
C GLY A 89 7.56 -18.97 2.42
N SER A 90 8.80 -18.72 1.98
CA SER A 90 9.92 -18.34 2.84
C SER A 90 11.03 -17.65 2.05
N GLY A 91 11.79 -16.80 2.73
CA GLY A 91 12.98 -16.17 2.17
C GLY A 91 14.00 -15.83 3.24
N ASP A 92 15.28 -15.99 2.91
CA ASP A 92 16.39 -15.66 3.78
C ASP A 92 16.99 -14.29 3.46
N VAL A 93 17.77 -13.75 4.41
CA VAL A 93 18.42 -12.44 4.30
C VAL A 93 19.36 -12.37 3.11
N ALA A 94 20.14 -13.42 2.84
CA ALA A 94 21.12 -13.44 1.76
C ALA A 94 20.47 -13.37 0.37
N THR A 95 19.40 -14.16 0.14
CA THR A 95 18.59 -14.06 -1.08
C THR A 95 17.92 -12.70 -1.17
N GLY A 96 17.46 -12.18 -0.03
CA GLY A 96 16.86 -10.85 0.06
C GLY A 96 17.82 -9.72 -0.35
N GLU A 97 19.08 -9.80 0.06
CA GLU A 97 20.12 -8.84 -0.29
C GLU A 97 20.34 -8.79 -1.81
N GLU A 98 20.52 -9.94 -2.46
CA GLU A 98 20.71 -10.01 -3.91
C GLU A 98 19.51 -9.39 -4.66
N LEU A 99 18.29 -9.75 -4.27
CA LEU A 99 17.06 -9.20 -4.84
C LEU A 99 16.94 -7.68 -4.60
N PHE A 100 17.32 -7.23 -3.40
CA PHE A 100 17.24 -5.83 -3.02
C PHE A 100 18.22 -4.97 -3.83
N LEU A 101 19.46 -5.43 -4.02
CA LEU A 101 20.45 -4.77 -4.85
C LEU A 101 19.99 -4.65 -6.31
N ASP A 102 19.37 -5.71 -6.84
CA ASP A 102 18.90 -5.74 -8.23
C ASP A 102 17.64 -4.90 -8.48
N ARG A 103 16.73 -4.82 -7.50
CA ARG A 103 15.36 -4.30 -7.71
C ARG A 103 15.02 -3.06 -6.89
N CYS A 104 15.74 -2.78 -5.80
CA CYS A 104 15.36 -1.79 -4.81
C CYS A 104 16.43 -0.70 -4.59
N ALA A 105 17.71 -1.09 -4.59
CA ALA A 105 18.82 -0.25 -4.10
C ALA A 105 19.04 1.04 -4.91
N THR A 106 18.68 1.04 -6.21
CA THR A 106 18.73 2.24 -7.05
C THR A 106 17.97 3.43 -6.43
N CYS A 107 16.89 3.15 -5.70
CA CYS A 107 16.12 4.16 -4.97
C CYS A 107 16.37 4.10 -3.47
N HIS A 108 16.44 2.92 -2.87
CA HIS A 108 16.46 2.79 -1.41
C HIS A 108 17.86 2.71 -0.78
N GLY A 109 18.95 2.87 -1.56
CA GLY A 109 20.31 2.67 -1.07
C GLY A 109 20.64 1.18 -0.94
N ASP A 110 21.91 0.82 -0.75
CA ASP A 110 22.30 -0.60 -0.73
C ASP A 110 21.82 -1.27 0.56
N PHE A 111 21.72 -0.52 1.66
CA PHE A 111 21.35 -0.98 3.01
C PHE A 111 19.99 -0.42 3.48
N GLY A 112 19.17 0.08 2.55
CA GLY A 112 17.89 0.72 2.90
C GLY A 112 18.02 2.13 3.48
N GLU A 113 19.19 2.77 3.38
CA GLU A 113 19.48 4.11 3.89
C GLU A 113 18.89 5.26 3.06
N GLY A 114 18.29 4.94 1.91
CA GLY A 114 17.73 5.89 0.95
C GLY A 114 18.78 6.50 0.02
N SER A 115 18.46 6.58 -1.28
CA SER A 115 19.29 7.26 -2.28
C SER A 115 18.71 8.62 -2.66
N GLY A 116 19.46 9.69 -2.43
CA GLY A 116 19.05 11.06 -2.75
C GLY A 116 17.85 11.54 -1.92
N ARG A 117 16.66 11.56 -2.51
CA ARG A 117 15.39 11.97 -1.85
C ARG A 117 14.36 10.85 -1.80
N TRP A 118 14.76 9.63 -2.13
CA TRP A 118 13.89 8.46 -2.01
C TRP A 118 13.76 8.03 -0.55
N PRO A 119 12.68 7.32 -0.20
CA PRO A 119 12.41 6.92 1.18
C PRO A 119 13.53 6.07 1.79
N VAL A 120 13.86 6.39 3.04
CA VAL A 120 14.72 5.60 3.93
C VAL A 120 13.89 4.44 4.50
N LEU A 121 14.38 3.21 4.38
CA LEU A 121 13.75 1.99 4.86
C LEU A 121 14.36 1.48 6.17
N ALA A 122 15.61 1.84 6.46
CA ALA A 122 16.35 1.40 7.63
C ALA A 122 17.01 2.56 8.40
N GLY A 123 17.04 2.44 9.74
CA GLY A 123 17.60 3.44 10.64
C GLY A 123 16.55 4.31 11.35
N GLY A 124 16.99 5.35 12.05
CA GLY A 124 16.09 6.26 12.77
C GLY A 124 15.50 5.71 14.08
N LEU A 125 16.05 4.59 14.59
CA LEU A 125 15.72 4.09 15.93
C LEU A 125 15.89 5.21 16.97
N ASP A 126 14.95 5.28 17.91
CA ASP A 126 14.88 6.30 18.98
C ASP A 126 14.75 7.77 18.52
N SER A 127 14.54 8.05 17.23
CA SER A 127 14.42 9.42 16.71
C SER A 127 13.00 10.02 16.77
N LEU A 128 11.99 9.27 17.22
CA LEU A 128 10.58 9.68 17.14
C LEU A 128 10.24 10.96 17.94
N THR A 129 11.11 11.36 18.88
CA THR A 129 10.96 12.59 19.67
C THR A 129 11.88 13.73 19.24
N ASP A 130 12.68 13.54 18.20
CA ASP A 130 13.58 14.57 17.69
C ASP A 130 12.82 15.67 16.95
N GLU A 131 13.49 16.80 16.68
CA GLU A 131 12.91 17.90 15.90
C GLU A 131 12.56 17.46 14.47
N ASP A 132 13.37 16.57 13.89
CA ASP A 132 13.16 15.96 12.58
C ASP A 132 13.28 14.42 12.65
N PRO A 133 12.20 13.71 13.01
CA PRO A 133 12.21 12.26 13.18
C PRO A 133 12.44 11.49 11.87
N VAL A 134 13.26 10.44 11.95
CA VAL A 134 13.49 9.51 10.83
C VAL A 134 12.60 8.28 10.99
N LYS A 135 11.49 8.26 10.25
CA LYS A 135 10.41 7.27 10.37
C LYS A 135 10.55 6.18 9.31
N THR A 136 11.07 5.02 9.71
CA THR A 136 11.38 3.88 8.83
C THR A 136 10.55 2.64 9.19
N VAL A 137 10.82 1.53 8.52
CA VAL A 137 10.21 0.23 8.87
C VAL A 137 10.57 -0.16 10.31
N GLY A 138 11.85 -0.07 10.70
CA GLY A 138 12.28 -0.43 12.05
C GLY A 138 11.92 0.60 13.13
N SER A 139 11.93 1.90 12.82
CA SER A 139 11.70 2.93 13.84
C SER A 139 10.24 3.29 14.08
N TYR A 140 9.37 3.12 13.09
CA TYR A 140 8.00 3.65 13.16
C TYR A 140 6.91 2.63 12.86
N TRP A 141 7.11 1.67 11.97
CA TRP A 141 6.01 0.81 11.54
C TRP A 141 5.62 -0.19 12.64
N PRO A 142 4.31 -0.40 12.89
CA PRO A 142 3.86 -1.25 13.98
C PRO A 142 3.81 -2.74 13.63
N TYR A 143 3.61 -3.08 12.35
CA TYR A 143 3.33 -4.45 11.92
C TYR A 143 4.15 -4.83 10.70
N LEU A 144 4.73 -6.03 10.76
CA LEU A 144 5.46 -6.63 9.65
C LEU A 144 4.54 -6.91 8.44
N SER A 145 3.26 -7.20 8.70
CA SER A 145 2.26 -7.48 7.68
C SER A 145 2.11 -6.34 6.68
N THR A 146 2.15 -5.09 7.16
CA THR A 146 2.06 -3.90 6.32
C THR A 146 3.25 -3.80 5.37
N ALA A 147 4.45 -4.16 5.83
CA ALA A 147 5.65 -4.17 4.99
C ALA A 147 5.54 -5.25 3.91
N TYR A 148 5.17 -6.48 4.28
CA TYR A 148 4.99 -7.59 3.33
C TYR A 148 3.97 -7.24 2.23
N ASP A 149 2.75 -6.86 2.63
CA ASP A 149 1.66 -6.51 1.70
C ASP A 149 2.10 -5.37 0.77
N TYR A 150 2.64 -4.28 1.32
CA TYR A 150 3.06 -3.15 0.53
C TYR A 150 4.17 -3.49 -0.48
N ILE A 151 5.18 -4.26 -0.06
CA ILE A 151 6.28 -4.70 -0.94
C ILE A 151 5.71 -5.56 -2.06
N HIS A 152 4.96 -6.61 -1.73
CA HIS A 152 4.42 -7.54 -2.72
C HIS A 152 3.45 -6.85 -3.70
N ARG A 153 2.58 -5.97 -3.18
CA ARG A 153 1.51 -5.34 -3.96
C ARG A 153 1.96 -4.12 -4.77
N SER A 154 2.94 -3.37 -4.27
CA SER A 154 3.22 -2.00 -4.77
C SER A 154 4.67 -1.77 -5.18
N MET A 155 5.59 -2.69 -4.89
CA MET A 155 7.00 -2.59 -5.28
C MET A 155 7.38 -3.64 -6.33
N PRO A 156 8.44 -3.40 -7.12
CA PRO A 156 9.21 -2.15 -7.23
C PRO A 156 8.41 -0.98 -7.84
N PHE A 157 8.75 0.26 -7.47
CA PHE A 157 8.09 1.44 -8.05
C PHE A 157 8.31 1.49 -9.57
N GLY A 158 7.20 1.52 -10.33
CA GLY A 158 7.20 1.45 -11.79
C GLY A 158 7.06 0.04 -12.38
N ALA A 159 7.14 -1.00 -11.55
CA ALA A 159 6.98 -2.41 -11.93
C ALA A 159 6.35 -3.25 -10.80
N ALA A 160 5.31 -2.71 -10.15
CA ALA A 160 4.61 -3.37 -9.04
C ALA A 160 4.01 -4.72 -9.45
N GLN A 161 3.75 -5.60 -8.46
CA GLN A 161 3.19 -6.95 -8.66
C GLN A 161 4.03 -7.85 -9.56
N THR A 162 5.36 -7.69 -9.50
CA THR A 162 6.32 -8.55 -10.23
C THR A 162 7.10 -9.50 -9.33
N LEU A 163 6.99 -9.33 -8.01
CA LEU A 163 7.61 -10.20 -7.02
C LEU A 163 6.71 -11.40 -6.76
N SER A 164 7.33 -12.57 -6.61
CA SER A 164 6.69 -13.75 -6.01
C SER A 164 6.63 -13.64 -4.49
N ASP A 165 5.84 -14.52 -3.86
CA ASP A 165 5.70 -14.57 -2.40
C ASP A 165 7.05 -14.81 -1.69
N ASP A 166 7.86 -15.76 -2.19
CA ASP A 166 9.19 -16.06 -1.65
C ASP A 166 10.15 -14.87 -1.79
N GLU A 167 10.13 -14.17 -2.93
CA GLU A 167 10.94 -12.96 -3.15
C GLU A 167 10.52 -11.83 -2.19
N ALA A 168 9.22 -11.66 -1.93
CA ALA A 168 8.72 -10.68 -0.98
C ALA A 168 9.15 -11.02 0.46
N TYR A 169 9.10 -12.30 0.87
CA TYR A 169 9.64 -12.74 2.16
C TYR A 169 11.14 -12.48 2.29
N ALA A 170 11.92 -12.79 1.25
CA ALA A 170 13.37 -12.60 1.24
C ALA A 170 13.75 -11.12 1.36
N ILE A 171 13.13 -10.25 0.54
CA ILE A 171 13.34 -8.79 0.60
C ILE A 171 12.98 -8.26 1.99
N LEU A 172 11.89 -8.74 2.59
CA LEU A 172 11.49 -8.30 3.92
C LEU A 172 12.46 -8.79 5.00
N ALA A 173 12.98 -10.01 4.90
CA ALA A 173 14.04 -10.50 5.79
C ALA A 173 15.28 -9.60 5.72
N TYR A 174 15.69 -9.18 4.52
CA TYR A 174 16.79 -8.24 4.33
C TYR A 174 16.54 -6.85 4.93
N ILE A 175 15.31 -6.32 4.80
CA ILE A 175 14.93 -5.05 5.44
C ILE A 175 14.96 -5.16 6.97
N LEU A 176 14.53 -6.29 7.54
CA LEU A 176 14.63 -6.56 8.97
C LEU A 176 16.09 -6.60 9.44
N TYR A 177 16.96 -7.29 8.69
CA TYR A 177 18.39 -7.33 8.94
C TYR A 177 19.01 -5.92 8.89
N SER A 178 18.66 -5.13 7.87
CA SER A 178 19.15 -3.75 7.71
C SER A 178 18.70 -2.82 8.84
N ASN A 179 17.66 -3.18 9.59
CA ASN A 179 17.18 -2.48 10.79
C ASN A 179 17.72 -3.08 12.10
N ASP A 180 18.70 -3.98 12.04
CA ASP A 180 19.28 -4.70 13.19
C ASP A 180 18.23 -5.49 14.01
N LEU A 181 17.16 -5.99 13.36
CA LEU A 181 16.08 -6.73 14.02
C LEU A 181 16.27 -8.25 14.00
N VAL A 182 17.09 -8.75 13.07
CA VAL A 182 17.38 -10.18 12.88
C VAL A 182 18.84 -10.35 12.41
N ASP A 183 19.38 -11.56 12.60
CA ASP A 183 20.74 -11.92 12.16
C ASP A 183 20.82 -12.25 10.65
N GLU A 184 22.04 -12.31 10.10
CA GLU A 184 22.30 -12.54 8.67
C GLU A 184 21.85 -13.91 8.13
N ASP A 185 21.67 -14.90 9.01
CA ASP A 185 21.22 -16.26 8.67
C ASP A 185 19.71 -16.45 8.89
N PHE A 186 18.98 -15.38 9.21
CA PHE A 186 17.54 -15.43 9.46
C PHE A 186 16.75 -15.80 8.21
N VAL A 187 15.73 -16.64 8.40
CA VAL A 187 14.76 -17.03 7.37
C VAL A 187 13.38 -16.61 7.82
N LEU A 188 12.75 -15.70 7.07
CA LEU A 188 11.35 -15.32 7.29
C LEU A 188 10.45 -16.29 6.53
N SER A 189 9.40 -16.77 7.19
CA SER A 189 8.38 -17.63 6.57
C SER A 189 7.01 -17.33 7.15
N LYS A 190 5.97 -17.87 6.50
CA LYS A 190 4.61 -17.84 7.04
C LYS A 190 4.52 -18.35 8.48
N ASP A 191 5.28 -19.40 8.81
CA ASP A 191 5.21 -20.09 10.10
C ASP A 191 5.79 -19.27 11.25
N ASN A 192 6.80 -18.43 10.98
CA ASN A 192 7.47 -17.62 12.01
C ASN A 192 7.17 -16.12 11.89
N PHE A 193 6.37 -15.68 10.91
CA PHE A 193 6.10 -14.27 10.62
C PHE A 193 5.68 -13.47 11.85
N LEU A 194 4.76 -14.03 12.64
CA LEU A 194 4.21 -13.36 13.83
C LEU A 194 5.14 -13.40 15.06
N SER A 195 6.29 -14.07 14.96
CA SER A 195 7.28 -14.09 16.04
C SER A 195 8.22 -12.88 16.01
N VAL A 196 8.27 -12.14 14.89
CA VAL A 196 9.08 -10.93 14.75
C VAL A 196 8.37 -9.76 15.44
N ALA A 197 8.96 -9.26 16.51
CA ALA A 197 8.44 -8.12 17.26
C ALA A 197 8.94 -6.81 16.65
N MET A 198 8.03 -5.96 16.17
CA MET A 198 8.36 -4.62 15.69
C MET A 198 8.55 -3.66 16.87
N PRO A 199 9.61 -2.82 16.88
CA PRO A 199 9.90 -1.92 18.03
C PRO A 199 8.76 -0.96 18.38
N ASN A 200 8.00 -0.49 17.40
CA ASN A 200 6.93 0.50 17.57
C ASN A 200 5.51 -0.09 17.50
N ALA A 201 5.34 -1.39 17.81
CA ALA A 201 4.04 -2.07 17.75
C ALA A 201 2.94 -1.36 18.57
N ASP A 202 3.29 -0.83 19.74
CA ASP A 202 2.38 -0.12 20.66
C ASP A 202 2.41 1.42 20.48
N GLY A 203 3.08 1.93 19.43
CA GLY A 203 3.32 3.36 19.23
C GLY A 203 2.16 4.17 18.66
N PHE A 204 1.00 3.55 18.45
CA PHE A 204 -0.14 4.15 17.77
C PHE A 204 -1.38 4.13 18.65
N ILE A 205 -2.17 5.20 18.54
CA ILE A 205 -3.47 5.34 19.21
C ILE A 205 -4.58 5.54 18.18
N VAL A 206 -5.79 5.14 18.55
CA VAL A 206 -6.99 5.58 17.82
C VAL A 206 -7.14 7.09 18.03
N ASP A 207 -7.61 7.80 17.01
CA ASP A 207 -7.86 9.24 17.04
C ASP A 207 -8.63 9.67 18.31
N ASP A 208 -7.97 10.49 19.15
CA ASP A 208 -8.47 10.96 20.45
C ASP A 208 -8.81 12.47 20.44
N ARG A 209 -8.82 13.11 19.27
CA ARG A 209 -9.16 14.54 19.12
C ARG A 209 -10.53 14.91 19.70
N PRO A 210 -11.59 14.06 19.66
CA PRO A 210 -12.84 14.34 20.36
C PRO A 210 -12.67 14.61 21.86
N GLU A 211 -11.71 13.93 22.49
CA GLU A 211 -11.40 14.03 23.91
C GLU A 211 -10.39 15.14 24.20
N THR A 212 -9.33 15.26 23.40
CA THR A 212 -8.16 16.11 23.67
C THR A 212 -8.21 17.49 23.04
N GLU A 213 -8.97 17.68 21.96
CA GLU A 213 -8.98 18.91 21.16
C GLU A 213 -10.37 19.55 21.03
N TYR A 214 -11.41 18.79 20.69
CA TYR A 214 -12.71 19.38 20.35
C TYR A 214 -13.31 20.17 21.50
N LYS A 215 -13.09 19.72 22.74
CA LYS A 215 -13.50 20.44 23.96
C LYS A 215 -12.80 21.80 24.12
N LYS A 216 -11.57 21.93 23.60
CA LYS A 216 -10.79 23.17 23.61
C LYS A 216 -11.23 24.13 22.49
N TRP A 217 -11.65 23.60 21.33
CA TRP A 217 -11.90 24.42 20.13
C TRP A 217 -13.37 24.74 19.88
N ARG A 218 -14.30 23.91 20.37
CA ARG A 218 -15.75 24.14 20.24
C ARG A 218 -16.27 25.01 21.39
N THR A 219 -15.62 26.15 21.60
CA THR A 219 -16.04 27.19 22.53
C THR A 219 -16.42 28.44 21.75
N GLU A 220 -17.14 29.37 22.38
CA GLU A 220 -17.43 30.66 21.75
C GLU A 220 -16.10 31.40 21.46
N PRO A 221 -15.81 31.77 20.20
CA PRO A 221 -14.57 32.47 19.87
C PRO A 221 -14.58 33.89 20.43
N CYS A 222 -13.39 34.45 20.67
CA CYS A 222 -13.29 35.88 20.97
C CYS A 222 -13.67 36.72 19.73
N MET A 223 -14.50 37.74 19.93
CA MET A 223 -14.99 38.61 18.85
C MET A 223 -14.35 40.00 18.84
N THR A 224 -13.94 40.53 20.00
CA THR A 224 -13.46 41.91 20.14
C THR A 224 -12.27 41.96 21.10
N ASN A 225 -11.23 42.74 20.76
CA ASN A 225 -10.03 42.96 21.58
C ASN A 225 -9.34 41.65 22.03
N CYS A 226 -9.14 40.72 21.08
CA CYS A 226 -8.71 39.35 21.38
C CYS A 226 -7.20 39.17 21.64
N LYS A 227 -6.39 40.16 21.28
CA LYS A 227 -4.95 40.20 21.49
C LYS A 227 -4.54 41.64 21.78
N ASP A 228 -3.60 41.80 22.70
CA ASP A 228 -3.03 43.12 23.03
C ASP A 228 -1.98 43.54 21.99
N GLU A 229 -1.23 42.59 21.44
CA GLU A 229 -0.19 42.82 20.46
C GLU A 229 -0.20 41.78 19.34
N VAL A 230 0.30 42.19 18.17
CA VAL A 230 0.52 41.31 17.01
C VAL A 230 1.92 41.56 16.46
N HIS A 231 2.67 40.47 16.25
CA HIS A 231 4.04 40.50 15.76
C HIS A 231 4.15 39.58 14.55
N ILE A 232 4.91 40.01 13.53
CA ILE A 232 5.22 39.13 12.39
C ILE A 232 6.42 38.27 12.77
N THR A 233 6.22 36.96 12.87
CA THR A 233 7.27 36.01 13.28
C THR A 233 7.92 35.27 12.11
N MET A 234 7.21 35.10 10.99
CA MET A 234 7.73 34.44 9.79
C MET A 234 7.13 35.04 8.51
N HIS A 235 7.91 35.04 7.43
CA HIS A 235 7.48 35.42 6.09
C HIS A 235 7.81 34.30 5.11
N ALA A 236 6.83 33.80 4.37
CA ALA A 236 7.06 32.77 3.35
C ALA A 236 8.08 33.21 2.26
N ARG A 237 8.14 34.51 1.98
CA ARG A 237 9.13 35.12 1.07
C ARG A 237 10.58 34.99 1.53
N VAL A 238 10.82 34.63 2.79
CA VAL A 238 12.18 34.33 3.28
C VAL A 238 12.63 32.94 2.83
N LEU A 239 11.69 31.99 2.69
CA LEU A 239 11.98 30.65 2.18
C LEU A 239 12.05 30.62 0.65
N ASP A 240 11.16 31.37 -0.02
CA ASP A 240 11.17 31.61 -1.47
C ASP A 240 11.24 30.34 -2.35
N VAL A 241 10.46 29.31 -1.98
CA VAL A 241 10.38 28.02 -2.70
C VAL A 241 9.09 27.88 -3.54
N THR A 242 8.30 28.95 -3.67
CA THR A 242 7.08 28.97 -4.47
C THR A 242 7.43 29.28 -5.93
N PRO A 243 7.01 28.49 -6.93
CA PRO A 243 7.31 28.78 -8.32
C PRO A 243 6.76 30.14 -8.78
N ASP A 244 7.57 30.91 -9.51
CA ASP A 244 7.17 32.19 -10.09
C ASP A 244 6.37 32.02 -11.39
N ASP A 245 5.48 32.98 -11.66
CA ASP A 245 4.69 33.05 -12.90
C ASP A 245 5.48 33.62 -14.11
N GLY A 246 6.79 33.84 -13.93
CA GLY A 246 7.68 34.42 -14.95
C GLY A 246 7.53 35.93 -15.14
N THR A 247 6.74 36.62 -14.30
CA THR A 247 6.52 38.07 -14.37
C THR A 247 7.17 38.87 -13.23
N GLY A 248 7.80 38.19 -12.26
CA GLY A 248 8.46 38.81 -11.10
C GLY A 248 9.99 38.83 -11.25
N GLY A 249 10.59 40.02 -11.17
CA GLY A 249 12.04 40.21 -11.22
C GLY A 249 12.76 39.82 -9.92
N ASP A 250 14.04 39.50 -10.08
CA ASP A 250 14.99 39.11 -9.02
C ASP A 250 14.79 39.89 -7.72
N HIS A 251 14.15 39.27 -6.73
CA HIS A 251 14.09 39.81 -5.37
C HIS A 251 15.28 39.30 -4.57
N ALA A 252 16.47 39.80 -4.94
CA ALA A 252 17.63 39.74 -4.07
C ALA A 252 17.28 40.37 -2.70
N SER A 253 17.60 39.65 -1.63
CA SER A 253 17.29 39.98 -0.24
C SER A 253 17.53 41.46 0.09
N ALA A 254 16.48 42.24 0.29
CA ALA A 254 16.58 43.57 0.88
C ALA A 254 16.31 43.50 2.39
N ALA A 255 17.31 43.88 3.17
CA ALA A 255 17.21 44.14 4.61
C ALA A 255 16.13 45.20 4.93
N PRO A 256 15.58 45.26 6.16
CA PRO A 256 14.31 45.91 6.42
C PRO A 256 14.47 47.44 6.40
N ALA A 257 13.71 48.09 5.52
CA ALA A 257 13.47 49.53 5.61
C ALA A 257 12.05 49.74 6.15
N GLY A 258 11.97 50.28 7.36
CA GLY A 258 10.72 50.77 7.93
C GLY A 258 10.16 51.91 7.07
N GLY A 259 8.86 51.85 6.79
CA GLY A 259 8.16 52.88 6.04
C GLY A 259 6.70 52.50 5.85
N GLU A 260 5.83 53.18 6.60
CA GLU A 260 4.38 53.06 6.57
C GLU A 260 3.84 53.23 5.14
N THR A 261 3.04 52.27 4.65
CA THR A 261 2.37 52.40 3.35
C THR A 261 0.86 52.48 3.56
N GLN A 262 0.30 53.64 3.24
CA GLN A 262 -1.14 53.90 3.20
C GLN A 262 -1.82 53.07 2.10
N MET A 263 -2.97 52.48 2.43
CA MET A 263 -3.83 51.82 1.44
C MET A 263 -4.55 52.85 0.58
N ALA A 264 -4.37 52.77 -0.74
CA ALA A 264 -5.19 53.49 -1.71
C ALA A 264 -6.32 52.59 -2.24
N SER A 265 -7.50 53.22 -2.38
CA SER A 265 -8.80 52.65 -2.71
C SER A 265 -8.84 51.85 -4.02
N ALA A 266 -9.58 50.73 -3.99
CA ALA A 266 -9.89 49.91 -5.15
C ALA A 266 -10.78 50.67 -6.14
N THR A 267 -10.44 50.59 -7.42
CA THR A 267 -11.30 50.97 -8.55
C THR A 267 -11.49 49.72 -9.41
N GLU A 268 -12.75 49.38 -9.74
CA GLU A 268 -13.13 48.22 -10.54
C GLU A 268 -12.61 48.31 -11.98
N THR A 269 -12.07 47.18 -12.49
CA THR A 269 -11.62 47.02 -13.88
C THR A 269 -12.66 46.19 -14.67
N PRO A 270 -12.99 46.53 -15.93
CA PRO A 270 -14.01 45.81 -16.69
C PRO A 270 -13.51 44.45 -17.19
N ALA A 271 -14.43 43.49 -17.28
CA ALA A 271 -14.20 42.12 -17.74
C ALA A 271 -13.67 42.05 -19.18
N ALA A 272 -12.60 41.28 -19.38
CA ALA A 272 -12.00 40.98 -20.69
C ALA A 272 -12.61 39.72 -21.34
N ALA A 273 -12.78 39.79 -22.67
CA ALA A 273 -13.34 38.76 -23.54
C ALA A 273 -12.46 37.50 -23.65
N PRO A 274 -13.01 36.33 -24.06
CA PRO A 274 -12.27 35.06 -24.08
C PRO A 274 -11.19 35.04 -25.18
N ALA A 275 -9.99 34.61 -24.82
CA ALA A 275 -8.86 34.44 -25.72
C ALA A 275 -9.03 33.20 -26.63
N SER A 276 -8.71 33.36 -27.92
CA SER A 276 -8.68 32.27 -28.90
C SER A 276 -7.53 31.30 -28.65
N ALA A 277 -7.74 30.02 -28.98
CA ALA A 277 -6.76 28.94 -28.84
C ALA A 277 -5.40 29.27 -29.52
N PRO A 278 -4.27 28.89 -28.91
CA PRO A 278 -2.95 29.19 -29.47
C PRO A 278 -2.73 28.41 -30.77
N ALA A 279 -2.27 29.12 -31.80
CA ALA A 279 -1.86 28.51 -33.06
C ALA A 279 -0.57 27.70 -32.84
N ILE A 280 -0.54 26.47 -33.37
CA ILE A 280 0.61 25.57 -33.27
C ILE A 280 1.76 26.13 -34.10
N ASP A 281 2.94 26.23 -33.49
CA ASP A 281 4.18 26.57 -34.18
C ASP A 281 4.64 25.40 -35.08
N PRO A 282 4.66 25.59 -36.41
CA PRO A 282 5.02 24.53 -37.35
C PRO A 282 6.49 24.11 -37.29
N GLU A 283 7.41 24.96 -36.81
CA GLU A 283 8.80 24.60 -36.57
C GLU A 283 8.93 23.68 -35.36
N LEU A 284 8.19 24.00 -34.29
CA LEU A 284 8.17 23.20 -33.07
C LEU A 284 7.55 21.81 -33.31
N ALA A 285 6.47 21.75 -34.11
CA ALA A 285 5.83 20.50 -34.50
C ALA A 285 6.80 19.58 -35.29
N LYS A 286 7.59 20.14 -36.23
CA LYS A 286 8.60 19.35 -36.97
C LYS A 286 9.73 18.84 -36.09
N LYS A 287 10.18 19.63 -35.10
CA LYS A 287 11.18 19.20 -34.12
C LYS A 287 10.61 18.08 -33.23
N GLY A 288 9.36 18.22 -32.79
CA GLY A 288 8.64 17.20 -32.04
C GLY A 288 8.51 15.87 -32.80
N GLU A 289 8.24 15.90 -34.11
CA GLU A 289 8.13 14.69 -34.93
C GLU A 289 9.43 13.88 -34.97
N LYS A 290 10.59 14.54 -34.98
CA LYS A 290 11.91 13.88 -34.88
C LYS A 290 12.14 13.23 -33.53
N VAL A 291 11.70 13.85 -32.44
CA VAL A 291 11.83 13.32 -31.08
C VAL A 291 10.87 12.14 -30.89
N PHE A 292 9.62 12.29 -31.34
CA PHE A 292 8.60 11.24 -31.26
C PHE A 292 9.00 9.96 -31.99
N LYS A 293 9.68 10.07 -33.15
CA LYS A 293 10.22 8.89 -33.85
C LYS A 293 11.23 8.09 -33.03
N LYS A 294 11.93 8.73 -32.09
CA LYS A 294 12.82 8.03 -31.15
C LYS A 294 12.02 7.34 -30.04
N CYS A 295 10.97 7.98 -29.53
CA CYS A 295 10.09 7.41 -28.51
C CYS A 295 9.32 6.19 -29.04
N LYS A 296 8.84 6.23 -30.29
CA LYS A 296 8.12 5.12 -30.96
C LYS A 296 8.98 3.85 -31.12
N ALA A 297 10.30 3.95 -30.99
CA ALA A 297 11.16 2.77 -31.07
C ALA A 297 11.07 1.90 -29.79
N CYS A 298 10.61 2.47 -28.66
CA CYS A 298 10.58 1.82 -27.35
C CYS A 298 9.17 1.76 -26.71
N HIS A 299 8.18 2.43 -27.31
CA HIS A 299 6.78 2.47 -26.86
C HIS A 299 5.85 2.37 -28.09
#